data_AF-A0AA96G481-F1
#
_entry.id   AF-A0AA96G481-F1
#
_cell.length_a   1.000
_cell.length_b   1.000
_cell.length_c   1.000
_cell.angle_alpha   90.00
_cell.angle_beta   90.00
_cell.angle_gamma   90.00
#
_symmetry.space_group_name_H-M   'P 1'
#
loop_
_entity.id
_entity.type
_entity.pdbx_description
1 polymer ?
#
loop_
_entity_poly.entity_id
_entity_poly.type
_entity_poly.pdbx_seq_one_letter_code
_entity_poly.pdbx_strand_id
1 'polypeptide(L)'
;MDEPALEEVVEILRQAAPRLAEHHRVEIPDDLLEQAALLARELLPDQAPPGSAIALLDEAGALARLRGTDLREVTASDLADALAVRRPTSPPAERPRLAPPHDPSVWAMS
;
A
#
# COMPACT_ATOMS: atom_id res chain seq x y z
N MET A 1 13.91 -15.50 -7.15
CA MET A 1 12.64 -15.14 -7.81
C MET A 1 12.82 -13.71 -8.25
N ASP A 2 12.72 -13.46 -9.54
CA ASP A 2 12.81 -12.11 -10.08
C ASP A 2 11.46 -11.42 -9.89
N GLU A 3 11.50 -10.11 -9.66
CA GLU A 3 10.30 -9.27 -9.56
C GLU A 3 9.56 -9.27 -10.90
N PRO A 4 8.23 -9.48 -10.95
CA PRO A 4 7.48 -9.49 -12.20
C PRO A 4 7.60 -8.15 -12.93
N ALA A 5 7.56 -8.21 -14.27
CA ALA A 5 7.48 -6.99 -15.08
C ALA A 5 6.19 -6.23 -14.80
N LEU A 6 6.16 -4.92 -15.08
CA LEU A 6 4.97 -4.10 -14.80
C LEU A 6 3.74 -4.64 -15.54
N GLU A 7 3.95 -5.04 -16.79
CA GLU A 7 2.94 -5.58 -17.68
C GLU A 7 2.37 -6.89 -17.14
N GLU A 8 3.21 -7.75 -16.57
CA GLU A 8 2.77 -9.00 -15.93
C GLU A 8 1.92 -8.71 -14.68
N VAL A 9 2.30 -7.70 -13.89
CA VAL A 9 1.51 -7.25 -12.75
C VAL A 9 0.13 -6.77 -13.22
N VAL A 10 0.08 -5.93 -14.27
CA VAL A 10 -1.19 -5.42 -14.83
C VAL A 10 -2.09 -6.57 -15.31
N GLU A 11 -1.55 -7.58 -15.98
CA GLU A 11 -2.33 -8.76 -16.39
C GLU A 11 -2.91 -9.54 -15.19
N ILE A 12 -2.14 -9.66 -14.11
CA ILE A 12 -2.63 -10.26 -12.86
C ILE A 12 -3.76 -9.41 -12.26
N LEU A 13 -3.62 -8.09 -12.26
CA LEU A 13 -4.66 -7.17 -11.79
C LEU A 13 -5.92 -7.27 -12.65
N ARG A 14 -5.80 -7.38 -13.97
CA ARG A 14 -6.95 -7.59 -14.88
C ARG A 14 -7.74 -8.85 -14.53
N GLN A 15 -7.06 -9.93 -14.14
CA GLN A 15 -7.73 -11.17 -13.71
C GLN A 15 -8.39 -11.03 -12.33
N ALA A 16 -7.83 -10.22 -11.44
CA ALA A 16 -8.37 -9.98 -10.10
C ALA A 16 -9.51 -8.95 -10.09
N ALA A 17 -9.48 -7.97 -10.99
CA ALA A 17 -10.37 -6.81 -11.02
C ALA A 17 -11.87 -7.17 -10.98
N PRO A 18 -12.40 -8.18 -11.72
CA PRO A 18 -13.81 -8.52 -11.66
C PRO A 18 -14.28 -8.92 -10.26
N ARG A 19 -13.44 -9.64 -9.51
CA ARG A 19 -13.77 -10.07 -8.14
C ARG A 19 -13.73 -8.91 -7.16
N LEU A 20 -12.75 -8.02 -7.30
CA LEU A 20 -12.64 -6.80 -6.47
C LEU A 20 -13.84 -5.87 -6.73
N ALA A 21 -14.17 -5.66 -8.00
CA ALA A 21 -15.31 -4.88 -8.45
C ALA A 21 -16.64 -5.41 -7.88
N GLU A 22 -16.86 -6.74 -7.95
CA GLU A 22 -18.04 -7.38 -7.35
C GLU A 22 -18.08 -7.23 -5.82
N HIS A 23 -16.95 -7.49 -5.15
CA HIS A 23 -16.86 -7.45 -3.69
C HIS A 23 -17.21 -6.06 -3.13
N HIS A 24 -16.62 -5.02 -3.72
CA HIS A 24 -16.85 -3.63 -3.31
C HIS A 24 -18.07 -2.99 -3.98
N ARG A 25 -18.66 -3.66 -4.97
CA ARG A 25 -19.77 -3.17 -5.80
C ARG A 25 -19.41 -1.82 -6.44
N VAL A 26 -18.30 -1.82 -7.15
CA VAL A 26 -17.68 -0.69 -7.86
C VAL A 26 -17.29 -1.11 -9.28
N GLU A 27 -16.97 -0.15 -10.12
CA GLU A 27 -16.30 -0.37 -11.40
C GLU A 27 -14.81 -0.02 -11.26
N ILE A 28 -13.92 -0.83 -11.83
CA ILE A 28 -12.48 -0.58 -11.82
C ILE A 28 -12.05 -0.38 -13.26
N PRO A 29 -11.75 0.85 -13.69
CA PRO A 29 -11.25 1.11 -15.03
C PRO A 29 -9.88 0.47 -15.27
N ASP A 30 -9.57 0.15 -16.53
CA ASP A 30 -8.31 -0.53 -16.88
C ASP A 30 -7.08 0.35 -16.62
N ASP A 31 -7.18 1.67 -16.81
CA ASP A 31 -6.11 2.62 -16.52
C ASP A 31 -5.78 2.71 -15.01
N LEU A 32 -6.75 2.40 -14.15
CA LEU A 32 -6.52 2.31 -12.70
C LEU A 32 -5.71 1.06 -12.33
N LEU A 33 -5.73 0.00 -13.14
CA LEU A 33 -4.89 -1.19 -12.93
C LEU A 33 -3.41 -0.84 -13.19
N GLU A 34 -3.13 -0.13 -14.30
CA GLU A 34 -1.79 0.35 -14.63
C GLU A 34 -1.26 1.30 -13.54
N GLN A 35 -2.09 2.25 -13.10
CA GLN A 35 -1.74 3.17 -12.03
C GLN A 35 -1.47 2.44 -10.71
N ALA A 36 -2.31 1.48 -10.31
CA ALA A 36 -2.11 0.71 -9.08
C ALA A 36 -0.80 -0.09 -9.11
N ALA A 37 -0.48 -0.72 -10.25
CA ALA A 37 0.77 -1.45 -10.44
C ALA A 37 2.00 -0.53 -10.30
N LEU A 38 1.96 0.64 -10.96
CA LEU A 38 3.04 1.61 -10.90
C LEU A 38 3.22 2.17 -9.48
N LEU A 39 2.14 2.60 -8.84
CA LEU A 39 2.17 3.16 -7.49
C LEU A 39 2.68 2.15 -6.46
N ALA A 40 2.25 0.89 -6.56
CA ALA A 40 2.72 -0.16 -5.68
C ALA A 40 4.24 -0.36 -5.82
N ARG A 41 4.76 -0.39 -7.05
CA ARG A 41 6.20 -0.56 -7.30
C ARG A 41 7.03 0.62 -6.81
N GLU A 42 6.61 1.85 -7.11
CA GLU A 42 7.40 3.05 -6.82
C GLU A 42 7.27 3.52 -5.37
N LEU A 43 6.10 3.33 -4.75
CA LEU A 43 5.76 3.95 -3.46
C LEU A 43 5.61 2.96 -2.32
N LEU A 44 5.52 1.64 -2.59
CA LEU A 44 5.46 0.59 -1.59
C LEU A 44 6.65 -0.40 -1.73
N PRO A 45 7.92 0.06 -1.72
CA PRO A 45 9.09 -0.80 -1.99
C PRO A 45 9.28 -1.93 -0.95
N ASP A 46 8.71 -1.78 0.25
CA ASP A 46 8.72 -2.83 1.28
C ASP A 46 7.67 -3.93 1.03
N GLN A 47 6.82 -3.78 0.00
CA GLN A 47 5.72 -4.68 -0.33
C GLN A 47 5.75 -5.02 -1.82
N ALA A 48 6.24 -6.21 -2.16
CA ALA A 48 6.41 -6.62 -3.54
C ALA A 48 5.07 -6.75 -4.32
N PRO A 49 4.94 -6.15 -5.52
CA PRO A 49 3.89 -6.51 -6.47
C PRO A 49 3.97 -8.00 -6.90
N PRO A 50 2.84 -8.60 -7.31
CA PRO A 50 1.52 -8.00 -7.54
C PRO A 50 0.68 -7.84 -6.26
N GLY A 51 1.09 -8.43 -5.13
CA GLY A 51 0.29 -8.48 -3.91
C GLY A 51 -0.04 -7.09 -3.35
N SER A 52 0.93 -6.18 -3.34
CA SER A 52 0.75 -4.80 -2.90
C SER A 52 -0.21 -4.01 -3.80
N ALA A 53 -0.18 -4.25 -5.11
CA ALA A 53 -1.09 -3.61 -6.06
C ALA A 53 -2.54 -4.10 -5.93
N ILE A 54 -2.74 -5.41 -5.70
CA ILE A 54 -4.08 -5.97 -5.41
C ILE A 54 -4.64 -5.34 -4.14
N ALA A 55 -3.85 -5.30 -3.08
CA ALA A 55 -4.28 -4.74 -1.80
C ALA A 55 -4.59 -3.24 -1.89
N LEU A 56 -3.84 -2.50 -2.73
CA LEU A 56 -4.11 -1.09 -2.99
C LEU A 56 -5.46 -0.89 -3.72
N LEU A 57 -5.77 -1.72 -4.72
CA LEU A 57 -7.07 -1.68 -5.40
C LEU A 57 -8.23 -2.10 -4.51
N ASP A 58 -8.01 -3.07 -3.62
CA ASP A 58 -9.02 -3.53 -2.65
C ASP A 58 -9.41 -2.40 -1.68
N GLU A 59 -8.41 -1.70 -1.12
CA GLU A 59 -8.63 -0.55 -0.25
C GLU A 59 -9.28 0.63 -1.00
N ALA A 60 -8.85 0.90 -2.23
CA ALA A 60 -9.46 1.94 -3.07
C ALA A 60 -10.92 1.62 -3.42
N GLY A 61 -11.24 0.36 -3.70
CA GLY A 61 -12.62 -0.11 -3.91
C GLY A 61 -13.49 0.10 -2.68
N ALA A 62 -12.97 -0.22 -1.49
CA ALA A 62 -13.66 0.02 -0.23
C ALA A 62 -13.93 1.52 0.01
N LEU A 63 -12.96 2.39 -0.28
CA LEU A 63 -13.09 3.84 -0.14
C LEU A 63 -14.11 4.43 -1.13
N ALA A 64 -14.05 4.02 -2.40
CA ALA A 64 -15.01 4.43 -3.41
C ALA A 64 -16.45 4.06 -3.01
N ARG A 65 -16.62 2.86 -2.44
CA ARG A 65 -17.89 2.39 -1.89
C ARG A 65 -18.39 3.21 -0.70
N LEU A 66 -17.50 3.63 0.20
CA LEU A 66 -17.89 4.44 1.37
C LEU A 66 -18.34 5.85 1.00
N ARG A 67 -17.88 6.38 -0.15
CA ARG A 67 -18.24 7.73 -0.59
C ARG A 67 -19.71 7.86 -1.03
N GLY A 68 -20.48 6.79 -1.21
CA GLY A 68 -21.90 6.87 -1.62
C GLY A 68 -22.68 5.56 -1.69
N THR A 69 -23.92 5.63 -2.17
CA THR A 69 -24.88 4.49 -2.14
C THR A 69 -25.01 3.72 -3.45
N ASP A 70 -24.65 4.34 -4.58
CA ASP A 70 -24.81 3.76 -5.93
C ASP A 70 -23.52 3.08 -6.42
N LEU A 71 -23.59 2.35 -7.54
CA LEU A 71 -22.41 1.84 -8.25
C LEU A 71 -21.49 3.01 -8.61
N ARG A 72 -20.23 2.91 -8.22
CA ARG A 72 -19.21 3.95 -8.46
C ARG A 72 -17.98 3.39 -9.10
N GLU A 73 -17.37 4.23 -9.93
CA GLU A 73 -16.07 3.99 -10.49
C GLU A 73 -14.98 4.30 -9.44
N VAL A 74 -13.97 3.44 -9.35
CA VAL A 74 -12.75 3.72 -8.58
C VAL A 74 -11.96 4.81 -9.30
N THR A 75 -11.54 5.82 -8.56
CA THR A 75 -10.82 6.97 -9.10
C THR A 75 -9.37 7.01 -8.63
N ALA A 76 -8.53 7.80 -9.29
CA ALA A 76 -7.15 8.04 -8.85
C ALA A 76 -7.08 8.64 -7.44
N SER A 77 -8.10 9.40 -7.02
CA SER A 77 -8.20 9.90 -5.64
C SER A 77 -8.38 8.76 -4.64
N ASP A 78 -9.11 7.71 -4.98
CA ASP A 78 -9.30 6.56 -4.09
C ASP A 78 -8.01 5.75 -3.94
N LEU A 79 -7.21 5.62 -5.01
CA LEU A 79 -5.85 5.04 -4.93
C LEU A 79 -4.92 5.88 -4.05
N ALA A 80 -4.97 7.22 -4.17
CA ALA A 80 -4.16 8.12 -3.36
C ALA A 80 -4.52 8.02 -1.87
N ASP A 81 -5.83 7.96 -1.56
CA ASP A 81 -6.32 7.78 -0.20
C ASP A 81 -5.92 6.41 0.36
N ALA A 82 -6.01 5.35 -0.45
CA ALA A 82 -5.57 4.01 -0.06
C ALA A 82 -4.06 3.96 0.22
N LEU A 83 -3.22 4.59 -0.60
CA LEU A 83 -1.78 4.71 -0.33
C LEU A 83 -1.50 5.39 1.01
N ALA A 84 -2.26 6.44 1.35
CA ALA A 84 -2.11 7.14 2.62
C ALA A 84 -2.42 6.24 3.82
N VAL A 85 -3.36 5.29 3.68
CA VAL A 85 -3.63 4.26 4.70
C VAL A 85 -2.45 3.30 4.85
N ARG A 86 -1.84 2.86 3.74
CA ARG A 86 -0.71 1.90 3.74
C ARG A 86 0.60 2.50 4.21
N ARG A 87 0.80 3.80 4.01
CA ARG A 87 1.94 4.57 4.50
C ARG A 87 1.46 5.55 5.56
N PRO A 88 1.09 5.07 6.78
CA PRO A 88 0.81 6.00 7.85
C PRO A 88 2.03 6.90 7.98
N THR A 89 1.83 8.22 7.91
CA THR A 89 2.87 9.23 8.06
C THR A 89 3.37 9.24 9.51
N SER A 90 3.94 8.14 9.96
CA SER A 90 4.78 8.13 11.15
C SER A 90 6.08 8.77 10.72
N PRO A 91 6.55 9.84 11.40
CA PRO A 91 7.94 10.25 11.24
C PRO A 91 8.81 9.01 11.49
N PRO A 92 9.95 8.83 10.81
CA PRO A 92 10.86 7.74 11.11
C PRO A 92 11.08 7.78 12.62
N ALA A 93 10.70 6.71 13.32
CA ALA A 93 10.94 6.63 14.75
C ALA A 93 12.45 6.80 14.92
N GLU A 94 12.89 7.95 15.43
CA GLU A 94 14.27 8.13 15.80
C GLU A 94 14.57 6.99 16.75
N ARG A 95 15.43 6.05 16.32
CA ARG A 95 15.93 5.03 17.23
C ARG A 95 16.47 5.80 18.44
N PRO A 96 16.00 5.55 19.67
CA PRO A 96 16.57 6.21 20.82
C PRO A 96 18.07 5.95 20.74
N ARG A 97 18.89 7.01 20.65
CA ARG A 97 20.34 6.87 20.70
C ARG A 97 20.60 6.12 21.99
N LEU A 98 21.02 4.87 21.88
CA LEU A 98 21.44 4.10 23.04
C LEU A 98 22.51 4.95 23.70
N ALA A 99 22.23 5.45 24.90
CA ALA A 99 23.25 6.14 25.68
C ALA A 99 24.45 5.20 25.76
N PRO A 100 25.69 5.70 25.58
CA PRO A 100 26.86 4.84 25.69
C PRO A 100 26.83 4.12 27.05
N PRO A 101 27.31 2.86 27.12
CA PRO A 101 27.25 2.10 28.36
C PRO A 101 27.92 2.88 29.49
N HIS A 102 27.26 2.88 30.64
CA HIS A 102 27.71 3.56 31.85
C HIS A 102 29.15 3.16 32.21
N ASP A 103 29.94 4.16 32.60
CA ASP A 103 31.32 4.01 33.05
C ASP A 103 31.41 3.02 34.23
N PRO A 104 32.23 1.95 34.15
CA PRO A 104 32.37 0.97 35.22
C PRO A 104 32.99 1.53 36.51
N SER A 105 33.45 2.78 36.53
CA SER A 105 34.04 3.43 37.71
C SER A 105 33.02 3.74 38.83
N VAL A 106 31.71 3.60 38.56
CA VAL A 106 30.63 3.93 39.52
C VAL A 106 30.45 2.88 40.63
N TRP A 107 30.98 1.65 40.48
CA TRP A 107 30.86 0.60 41.51
C TRP A 107 32.04 0.49 42.49
N ALA A 108 33.05 1.37 42.43
CA ALA A 108 34.25 1.26 43.26
C ALA A 108 34.19 2.01 44.62
N MET A 109 33.01 2.30 45.14
CA MET A 109 32.86 2.83 46.51
C MET A 109 31.67 2.19 47.23
N SER A 110 31.90 1.01 47.82
CA SER A 110 31.31 0.54 49.09
C SER A 110 31.95 -0.79 49.49
#